data_AF-A0A645IN86-F1
#
_entry.id   AF-A0A645IN86-F1
#
_cell.length_a   1.000
_cell.length_b   1.000
_cell.length_c   1.000
_cell.angle_alpha   90.00
_cell.angle_beta   90.00
_cell.angle_gamma   90.00
#
_symmetry.space_group_name_H-M   'P 1'
#
loop_
_entity.id
_entity.type
_entity.pdbx_description
1 polymer ?
#
loop_
_entity_poly.entity_id
_entity_poly.type
_entity_poly.pdbx_seq_one_letter_code
_entity_poly.pdbx_strand_id
1 'polypeptide(L)'
;MASILRNGISDLGYSYLVNSPSNQIFPIFPNEVIDKLKENYSFAIWKNIDDENTCIRLVTSWATKKDMAIKFVEDLKCISKH
;
A
#
# COMPACT_ATOMS: atom_id res chain seq x y z
N MET A 1 2.98 9.42 9.62
CA MET A 1 2.01 8.99 8.58
C MET A 1 2.46 7.71 7.92
N ALA A 2 3.64 7.70 7.27
CA ALA A 2 4.19 6.54 6.61
C ALA A 2 4.34 5.30 7.51
N SER A 3 4.60 5.47 8.81
CA SER A 3 4.66 4.37 9.77
C SER A 3 3.33 3.64 9.97
N ILE A 4 2.19 4.34 9.88
CA ILE A 4 0.86 3.71 10.02
C ILE A 4 0.60 2.78 8.83
N LEU A 5 0.84 3.29 7.62
CA LEU A 5 0.72 2.49 6.40
C LEU A 5 1.68 1.31 6.43
N ARG A 6 2.94 1.53 6.82
CA ARG A 6 3.94 0.46 6.91
C ARG A 6 3.52 -0.62 7.90
N ASN A 7 3.17 -0.24 9.12
CA ASN A 7 2.83 -1.22 10.13
C ASN A 7 1.53 -1.95 9.73
N GLY A 8 0.51 -1.22 9.29
CA GLY A 8 -0.77 -1.81 8.87
C GLY A 8 -0.66 -2.76 7.68
N ILE A 9 0.15 -2.42 6.67
CA ILE A 9 0.38 -3.29 5.51
C ILE A 9 1.22 -4.52 5.94
N SER A 10 2.23 -4.33 6.79
CA SER A 10 3.06 -5.44 7.31
C SER A 10 2.25 -6.39 8.19
N ASP A 11 1.32 -5.87 9.00
CA ASP A 11 0.44 -6.66 9.88
C ASP A 11 -0.54 -7.54 9.07
N LEU A 12 -0.80 -7.17 7.81
CA LEU A 12 -1.58 -7.98 6.86
C LEU A 12 -0.72 -9.04 6.14
N GLY A 13 0.59 -9.09 6.42
CA GLY A 13 1.52 -10.08 5.85
C GLY A 13 2.12 -9.67 4.51
N TYR A 14 1.93 -8.44 4.05
CA TYR A 14 2.50 -7.97 2.78
C TYR A 14 3.98 -7.58 2.92
N SER A 15 4.73 -7.84 1.85
CA SER A 15 6.15 -7.54 1.76
C SER A 15 6.43 -6.18 1.12
N TYR A 16 7.64 -5.67 1.32
CA TYR A 16 8.11 -4.43 0.71
C TYR A 16 9.28 -4.70 -0.22
N LEU A 17 9.32 -3.98 -1.35
CA LEU A 17 10.46 -4.03 -2.27
C LEU A 17 11.70 -3.38 -1.65
N VAL A 18 11.52 -2.26 -0.94
CA VAL A 18 12.61 -1.53 -0.29
C VAL A 18 12.16 -1.05 1.08
N ASN A 19 12.98 -1.32 2.09
CA ASN A 19 12.86 -0.70 3.41
C ASN A 19 13.37 0.75 3.37
N SER A 20 12.61 1.64 2.75
CA SER A 20 12.90 3.08 2.78
C SER A 20 12.53 3.65 4.14
N PRO A 21 13.37 4.42 4.86
CA PRO A 21 12.98 5.06 6.13
C PRO A 21 12.13 6.34 5.95
N SER A 22 11.75 6.70 4.71
CA SER A 22 11.15 7.99 4.39
C SER A 22 9.62 7.97 4.31
N ASN A 23 9.06 9.04 3.73
CA ASN A 23 7.65 9.22 3.43
C ASN A 23 7.14 8.42 2.21
N GLN A 24 8.04 7.70 1.53
CA GLN A 24 7.74 6.83 0.40
C GLN A 24 7.79 5.37 0.84
N ILE A 25 6.76 4.60 0.45
CA ILE A 25 6.60 3.19 0.80
C ILE A 25 6.38 2.42 -0.49
N PHE A 26 7.03 1.27 -0.60
CA PHE A 26 7.02 0.42 -1.79
C PHE A 26 6.44 -0.97 -1.46
N PRO A 27 5.14 -1.07 -1.11
CA PRO A 27 4.53 -2.36 -0.84
C PRO A 27 4.40 -3.18 -2.14
N ILE A 28 4.48 -4.49 -1.97
CA ILE A 28 4.21 -5.48 -3.01
C ILE A 28 2.83 -6.05 -2.71
N PHE A 29 1.92 -5.94 -3.69
CA PHE A 29 0.57 -6.44 -3.58
C PHE A 29 0.24 -7.35 -4.77
N PRO A 30 -0.67 -8.33 -4.58
CA PRO A 30 -1.26 -9.05 -5.69
C PRO A 30 -1.99 -8.09 -6.64
N ASN A 31 -1.98 -8.40 -7.93
CA ASN A 31 -2.60 -7.59 -8.97
C ASN A 31 -4.10 -7.37 -8.70
N GLU A 32 -4.79 -8.40 -8.19
CA GLU A 32 -6.21 -8.32 -7.81
C GLU A 32 -6.48 -7.28 -6.69
N VAL A 33 -5.58 -7.21 -5.71
CA VAL A 33 -5.66 -6.24 -4.61
C VAL A 33 -5.44 -4.83 -5.16
N ILE A 34 -4.46 -4.69 -6.04
CA ILE A 34 -4.13 -3.42 -6.70
C ILE A 34 -5.32 -2.90 -7.50
N ASP A 35 -5.99 -3.76 -8.27
CA ASP A 35 -7.11 -3.33 -9.10
C ASP A 35 -8.30 -2.84 -8.27
N LYS A 36 -8.61 -3.51 -7.15
CA LYS A 36 -9.61 -3.01 -6.18
C LYS A 36 -9.19 -1.70 -5.52
N LEU A 37 -7.91 -1.55 -5.19
CA LEU A 37 -7.41 -0.30 -4.60
C LEU A 37 -7.46 0.86 -5.59
N LYS A 38 -7.23 0.63 -6.90
CA LYS A 38 -7.28 1.68 -7.95
C LYS A 38 -8.64 2.34 -8.07
N GLU A 39 -9.72 1.66 -7.69
CA GLU A 39 -11.08 2.22 -7.70
C GLU A 39 -11.25 3.40 -6.73
N ASN A 40 -10.56 3.34 -5.59
CA ASN A 40 -10.72 4.30 -4.49
C ASN A 40 -9.47 5.15 -4.24
N TYR A 41 -8.31 4.74 -4.75
CA TYR A 41 -7.01 5.34 -4.44
C TYR A 41 -6.16 5.50 -5.69
N SER A 42 -5.45 6.63 -5.78
CA SER A 42 -4.45 6.88 -6.82
C SER A 42 -3.04 6.62 -6.29
N PHE A 43 -2.28 5.81 -7.01
CA PHE A 43 -0.89 5.49 -6.71
C PHE A 43 -0.12 5.19 -8.00
N ALA A 44 1.21 5.24 -7.91
CA ALA A 44 2.06 4.93 -9.05
C ALA A 44 2.47 3.45 -9.02
N ILE A 45 2.34 2.75 -10.14
CA ILE A 45 2.98 1.44 -10.30
C ILE A 45 4.48 1.67 -10.40
N TRP A 46 5.25 1.03 -9.53
CA TRP A 46 6.70 1.18 -9.48
C TRP A 46 7.40 0.13 -10.33
N LYS A 47 7.05 -1.14 -10.12
CA LYS A 47 7.66 -2.28 -10.80
C LYS A 47 6.76 -3.52 -10.69
N ASN A 48 6.58 -4.24 -11.79
CA ASN A 48 5.98 -5.58 -11.75
C ASN A 48 7.03 -6.55 -11.17
N ILE A 49 6.67 -7.27 -10.11
CA ILE A 49 7.58 -8.21 -9.45
C ILE A 49 7.55 -9.55 -10.17
N ASP A 50 6.35 -10.03 -10.47
CA ASP A 50 6.07 -11.24 -11.23
C ASP A 50 4.69 -11.10 -11.92
N ASP A 51 4.15 -12.21 -12.44
CA ASP A 51 2.87 -12.22 -13.17
C ASP A 51 1.65 -11.96 -12.28
N GLU A 52 1.76 -12.19 -10.97
CA GLU A 52 0.67 -12.07 -10.00
C GLU A 52 0.84 -10.88 -9.04
N ASN A 53 2.06 -10.37 -8.89
CA ASN A 53 2.42 -9.37 -7.89
C ASN A 53 3.09 -8.15 -8.51
N THR A 54 2.65 -6.98 -8.04
CA THR A 54 3.18 -5.70 -8.47
C THR A 54 3.55 -4.83 -7.27
N CYS A 55 4.71 -4.18 -7.38
CA CYS A 55 5.11 -3.16 -6.44
C CYS A 55 4.52 -1.81 -6.87
N ILE A 56 3.82 -1.18 -5.94
CA ILE A 56 3.33 0.19 -6.11
C ILE A 56 4.12 1.14 -5.21
N ARG A 57 4.12 2.42 -5.55
CA ARG A 57 4.72 3.48 -4.74
C ARG A 57 3.62 4.31 -4.09
N LEU A 58 3.56 4.25 -2.77
CA LEU A 58 2.73 5.11 -1.94
C LEU A 58 3.58 6.26 -1.42
N VAL A 59 3.09 7.49 -1.59
CA VAL A 59 3.74 8.69 -1.09
C VAL A 59 2.82 9.35 -0.07
N THR A 60 3.32 9.53 1.15
CA THR A 60 2.63 10.34 2.15
C THR A 60 3.25 11.74 2.16
N SER A 61 2.41 12.77 2.21
CA SER A 61 2.85 14.16 2.35
C SER A 61 2.18 14.80 3.56
N TRP A 62 2.53 16.06 3.85
CA TRP A 62 1.86 16.84 4.89
C TRP A 62 0.36 17.01 4.65
N ALA A 63 -0.12 16.85 3.41
CA ALA A 63 -1.53 16.89 3.06
C ALA A 63 -2.27 15.59 3.38
N THR A 64 -1.57 14.47 3.59
CA THR A 64 -2.18 13.19 3.92
C THR A 64 -2.60 13.20 5.39
N LYS A 65 -3.91 13.25 5.66
CA LYS A 65 -4.46 13.16 7.02
C LYS A 65 -4.26 11.76 7.61
N LYS A 66 -4.13 11.69 8.95
CA LYS A 66 -3.99 10.42 9.70
C LYS A 66 -5.11 9.44 9.41
N ASP A 67 -6.33 9.96 9.36
CA ASP A 67 -7.54 9.17 9.18
C ASP A 67 -7.58 8.52 7.79
N MET A 68 -7.03 9.18 6.76
CA MET A 68 -6.92 8.59 5.42
C MET A 68 -5.93 7.42 5.38
N ALA A 69 -4.83 7.50 6.13
CA ALA A 69 -3.87 6.39 6.22
C ALA A 69 -4.45 5.20 6.99
N ILE A 70 -5.23 5.46 8.05
CA ILE A 70 -5.94 4.41 8.79
C ILE A 70 -7.00 3.77 7.90
N LYS A 71 -7.83 4.58 7.24
CA LYS A 71 -8.87 4.11 6.32
C LYS A 71 -8.29 3.26 5.18
N PHE A 72 -7.16 3.67 4.61
CA PHE A 72 -6.48 2.86 3.59
C PHE A 72 -6.12 1.46 4.10
N VAL A 73 -5.59 1.35 5.32
CA VAL A 73 -5.24 0.05 5.93
C VAL A 73 -6.49 -0.78 6.21
N GLU A 74 -7.59 -0.15 6.66
CA GLU A 74 -8.87 -0.82 6.88
C GLU A 74 -9.47 -1.35 5.57
N ASP A 75 -9.49 -0.52 4.52
CA ASP A 75 -9.97 -0.91 3.19
C ASP A 75 -9.11 -2.04 2.62
N LEU A 76 -7.79 -1.95 2.75
CA LEU A 76 -6.86 -3.01 2.36
C LEU A 76 -7.19 -4.31 3.11
N LYS A 77 -7.40 -4.26 4.43
CA LYS A 77 -7.77 -5.43 5.24
C LYS A 77 -9.09 -6.07 4.80
N CYS A 78 -10.07 -5.27 4.38
CA CYS A 78 -11.32 -5.78 3.82
C CYS A 78 -11.10 -6.47 2.48
N ILE A 79 -10.23 -5.92 1.62
CA ILE A 79 -9.88 -6.49 0.32
C ILE A 79 -9.10 -7.81 0.47
N SER A 80 -8.16 -7.88 1.41
CA SER A 80 -7.29 -9.05 1.65
C SER A 80 -7.99 -10.23 2.33
N LYS A 81 -9.23 -10.07 2.80
CA LYS A 81 -9.97 -11.08 3.58
C LYS A 81 -10.76 -12.09 2.74
N HIS A 82 -10.39 -12.31 1.49
CA HIS A 82 -11.03 -13.29 0.60
C HIS A 82 -10.03 -14.33 0.11
#